data_AF-A0A5B7ZS29-F1
#
_entry.id   AF-A0A5B7ZS29-F1
#
_cell.length_a   1.000
_cell.length_b   1.000
_cell.length_c   1.000
_cell.angle_alpha   90.00
_cell.angle_beta   90.00
_cell.angle_gamma   90.00
#
_symmetry.space_group_name_H-M   'P 1'
#
loop_
_entity.id
_entity.type
_entity.pdbx_description
1 polymer ?
#
loop_
_entity_poly.entity_id
_entity_poly.type
_entity_poly.pdbx_seq_one_letter_code
_entity_poly.pdbx_strand_id
1 'polypeptide(L)'
;MKSVLQRSSTQHVRAFRERMREQGLVKKDVWIRPEHAAELAAIEKAMREARDPAESNPSEDVKGPGWTLPTIRHALAQTSAVRDGSIELETIEGAEPSLHLVMREYGELSIFIAVGGEQIIVEAFLWPLAQVRDPAAFNAHVLATHKLLPLSTIAIQSIAGVPSYTMFGSLDTHSSLANLMFEIETLAENVIQASDAYAPYLDAGTHG
;
A
#
# COMPACT_ATOMS: atom_id res chain seq x y z
N MET A 1 -20.01 35.00 -11.57
CA MET A 1 -19.48 34.03 -10.59
C MET A 1 -20.35 32.77 -10.64
N LYS A 2 -19.84 31.65 -11.14
CA LYS A 2 -20.60 30.39 -11.18
C LYS A 2 -20.28 29.57 -9.93
N SER A 3 -21.30 29.37 -9.11
CA SER A 3 -21.33 28.45 -7.96
C SER A 3 -21.15 27.01 -8.44
N VAL A 4 -20.15 26.30 -7.90
CA VAL A 4 -19.96 24.87 -8.13
C VAL A 4 -20.88 24.13 -7.15
N LEU A 5 -21.99 23.58 -7.65
CA LEU A 5 -22.84 22.69 -6.87
C LEU A 5 -22.05 21.41 -6.52
N GLN A 6 -21.80 21.18 -5.23
CA GLN A 6 -21.42 19.86 -4.72
C GLN A 6 -22.53 18.86 -5.07
N ARG A 7 -22.20 17.84 -5.86
CA ARG A 7 -23.11 16.74 -6.16
C ARG A 7 -23.17 15.79 -4.97
N SER A 8 -24.38 15.44 -4.52
CA SER A 8 -24.59 14.53 -3.39
C SER A 8 -24.35 13.06 -3.79
N SER A 9 -24.02 12.21 -2.82
CA SER A 9 -23.72 10.78 -3.00
C SER A 9 -24.79 10.01 -3.78
N THR A 10 -26.07 10.41 -3.69
CA THR A 10 -27.18 9.81 -4.43
C THR A 10 -27.11 10.05 -5.94
N GLN A 11 -26.51 11.16 -6.38
CA GLN A 11 -26.28 11.43 -7.81
C GLN A 11 -25.13 10.57 -8.36
N HIS A 12 -24.08 10.30 -7.56
CA HIS A 12 -23.00 9.39 -7.95
C HIS A 12 -23.49 7.95 -8.11
N VAL A 13 -24.34 7.47 -7.20
CA VAL A 13 -24.93 6.12 -7.27
C VAL A 13 -25.86 5.97 -8.48
N ARG A 14 -26.64 7.00 -8.84
CA ARG A 14 -27.48 6.99 -10.04
C ARG A 14 -26.64 7.00 -11.32
N ALA A 15 -25.64 7.88 -11.41
CA ALA A 15 -24.74 7.94 -12.55
C ALA A 15 -23.94 6.64 -12.74
N PHE A 16 -23.56 5.97 -11.66
CA PHE A 16 -22.91 4.65 -11.73
C PHE A 16 -23.86 3.58 -12.30
N ARG A 17 -25.12 3.54 -11.84
CA ARG A 17 -26.13 2.60 -12.37
C ARG A 17 -26.48 2.86 -13.84
N GLU A 18 -26.46 4.12 -14.27
CA GLU A 18 -26.65 4.50 -15.68
C GLU A 18 -25.49 4.03 -16.53
N ARG A 19 -24.23 4.28 -16.13
CA ARG A 19 -23.03 3.77 -16.84
C ARG A 19 -23.02 2.25 -16.96
N MET A 20 -23.41 1.53 -15.91
CA MET A 20 -23.47 0.06 -15.97
C MET A 20 -24.53 -0.42 -16.98
N ARG A 21 -25.69 0.26 -17.10
CA ARG A 21 -26.70 -0.06 -18.12
C ARG A 21 -26.25 0.29 -19.53
N GLU A 22 -25.53 1.41 -19.71
CA GLU A 22 -24.95 1.79 -21.00
C GLU A 22 -23.92 0.75 -21.51
N GLN A 23 -23.25 0.06 -20.58
CA GLN A 23 -22.38 -1.08 -20.87
C GLN A 23 -23.16 -2.40 -21.13
N GLY A 24 -24.50 -2.35 -21.18
CA GLY A 24 -25.35 -3.52 -21.40
C GLY A 24 -25.56 -4.41 -20.18
N LEU A 25 -25.05 -4.01 -19.00
CA LEU A 25 -25.15 -4.81 -17.78
C LEU A 25 -26.49 -4.57 -17.08
N VAL A 26 -27.09 -5.66 -16.59
CA VAL A 26 -28.37 -5.63 -15.88
C VAL A 26 -28.16 -6.00 -14.43
N LYS A 27 -28.65 -5.16 -13.51
CA LYS A 27 -28.60 -5.44 -12.07
C LYS A 27 -29.41 -6.70 -11.76
N LYS A 28 -28.81 -7.64 -11.02
CA LYS A 28 -29.47 -8.80 -10.42
C LYS A 28 -29.33 -8.72 -8.90
N ASP A 29 -30.41 -9.02 -8.19
CA ASP A 29 -30.43 -9.11 -6.74
C ASP A 29 -30.43 -10.60 -6.36
N VAL A 30 -29.52 -11.00 -5.47
CA VAL A 30 -29.32 -12.40 -5.07
C VAL A 30 -29.31 -12.49 -3.54
N TRP A 31 -29.94 -13.54 -3.01
CA TRP A 31 -29.87 -13.90 -1.59
C TRP A 31 -28.96 -15.12 -1.45
N ILE A 32 -27.83 -14.94 -0.78
CA ILE A 32 -26.84 -15.99 -0.54
C ILE A 32 -26.46 -16.03 0.94
N ARG A 33 -25.88 -17.15 1.38
CA ARG A 33 -25.30 -17.24 2.72
C ARG A 33 -24.01 -16.41 2.78
N PRO A 34 -23.68 -15.79 3.93
CA PRO A 34 -22.50 -14.94 4.06
C PRO A 34 -21.18 -15.63 3.65
N GLU A 35 -21.06 -16.93 3.89
CA GLU A 35 -19.87 -17.72 3.51
C GLU A 35 -19.56 -17.72 1.99
N HIS A 36 -20.54 -17.43 1.14
CA HIS A 36 -20.38 -17.41 -0.33
C HIS A 36 -20.24 -16.00 -0.91
N ALA A 37 -20.17 -14.96 -0.08
CA ALA A 37 -20.16 -13.57 -0.55
C ALA A 37 -18.93 -13.24 -1.40
N ALA A 38 -17.75 -13.72 -0.99
CA ALA A 38 -16.51 -13.50 -1.72
C ALA A 38 -16.50 -14.23 -3.07
N GLU A 39 -16.99 -15.48 -3.09
CA GLU A 39 -17.12 -16.28 -4.30
C GLU A 39 -18.09 -15.63 -5.31
N LEU A 40 -19.26 -15.17 -4.84
CA LEU A 40 -20.23 -14.47 -5.70
C LEU A 40 -19.65 -13.16 -6.26
N ALA A 41 -18.87 -12.41 -5.48
CA ALA A 41 -18.23 -11.18 -5.94
C ALA A 41 -17.16 -11.46 -7.02
N ALA A 42 -16.39 -12.54 -6.87
CA ALA A 42 -15.41 -12.96 -7.88
C ALA A 42 -16.09 -13.38 -9.19
N ILE A 43 -17.18 -14.15 -9.10
CA ILE A 43 -17.96 -14.59 -10.26
C ILE A 43 -18.62 -13.39 -10.95
N GLU A 44 -19.22 -12.44 -10.21
CA GLU A 44 -19.80 -11.21 -10.79
C GLU A 44 -18.76 -10.42 -11.57
N LYS A 45 -17.59 -10.20 -10.98
CA LYS A 45 -16.50 -9.47 -11.61
C LYS A 45 -16.04 -10.17 -12.90
N ALA A 46 -15.86 -11.48 -12.87
CA ALA A 46 -15.47 -12.26 -14.05
C ALA A 46 -16.55 -12.18 -15.15
N MET A 47 -17.84 -12.29 -14.81
CA MET A 47 -18.93 -12.18 -15.78
C MET A 47 -19.06 -10.77 -16.38
N ARG A 48 -18.67 -9.73 -15.64
CA ARG A 48 -18.64 -8.34 -16.12
C ARG A 48 -17.47 -8.07 -17.08
N GLU A 49 -16.35 -8.77 -16.89
CA GLU A 49 -15.10 -8.55 -17.63
C GLU A 49 -14.90 -9.52 -18.80
N ALA A 50 -15.63 -10.66 -18.81
CA ALA A 50 -15.57 -11.63 -19.89
C ALA A 50 -16.06 -11.03 -21.22
N ARG A 51 -15.13 -10.88 -22.16
CA ARG A 51 -15.42 -10.63 -23.57
C ARG A 51 -15.71 -11.97 -24.25
N ASP A 52 -16.56 -11.92 -25.29
CA ASP A 52 -17.21 -13.06 -25.97
C ASP A 52 -16.66 -14.47 -25.67
N PRO A 53 -17.53 -15.42 -25.26
CA PRO A 53 -17.14 -16.78 -24.84
C PRO A 53 -16.52 -17.65 -25.95
N ALA A 54 -16.19 -17.08 -27.11
CA ALA A 54 -15.63 -17.77 -28.26
C ALA A 54 -14.09 -17.73 -28.34
N GLU A 55 -13.38 -16.89 -27.56
CA GLU A 55 -11.93 -16.67 -27.76
C GLU A 55 -11.00 -17.08 -26.61
N SER A 56 -11.49 -17.52 -25.46
CA SER A 56 -10.62 -17.94 -24.36
C SER A 56 -10.38 -19.45 -24.34
N ASN A 57 -9.20 -19.87 -24.82
CA ASN A 57 -8.59 -21.14 -24.44
C ASN A 57 -8.47 -21.22 -22.90
N PRO A 58 -8.82 -22.33 -22.25
CA PRO A 58 -8.67 -22.47 -20.82
C PRO A 58 -7.22 -22.81 -20.48
N SER A 59 -6.41 -21.79 -20.15
CA SER A 59 -5.32 -22.01 -19.21
C SER A 59 -5.87 -21.68 -17.83
N GLU A 60 -6.12 -22.72 -17.05
CA GLU A 60 -6.43 -22.63 -15.63
C GLU A 60 -5.35 -21.77 -14.93
N ASP A 61 -5.72 -20.57 -14.49
CA ASP A 61 -4.93 -19.78 -13.55
C ASP A 61 -4.93 -20.50 -12.19
N VAL A 62 -4.05 -21.49 -12.06
CA VAL A 62 -3.61 -21.96 -10.75
C VAL A 62 -2.83 -20.80 -10.13
N LYS A 63 -3.50 -19.92 -9.38
CA LYS A 63 -2.82 -18.98 -8.50
C LYS A 63 -1.90 -19.81 -7.60
N GLY A 64 -0.59 -19.72 -7.83
CA GLY A 64 0.41 -20.28 -6.93
C GLY A 64 0.27 -19.69 -5.53
N PRO A 65 0.91 -20.28 -4.50
CA PRO A 65 0.88 -19.71 -3.17
C PRO A 65 1.41 -18.26 -3.20
N GLY A 66 0.68 -17.32 -2.61
CA GLY A 66 1.09 -15.93 -2.49
C GLY A 66 2.39 -15.77 -1.68
N TRP A 67 2.96 -14.57 -1.71
CA TRP A 67 4.14 -14.21 -0.93
C TRP A 67 3.95 -14.48 0.55
N THR A 68 5.02 -15.00 1.15
CA THR A 68 5.20 -15.16 2.60
C THR A 68 6.50 -14.46 2.96
N LEU A 69 6.69 -14.11 4.23
CA LEU A 69 7.93 -13.47 4.66
C LEU A 69 9.20 -14.28 4.29
N PRO A 70 9.25 -15.62 4.47
CA PRO A 70 10.40 -16.41 4.04
C PRO A 70 10.62 -16.43 2.51
N THR A 71 9.55 -16.47 1.72
CA THR A 71 9.67 -16.46 0.25
C THR A 71 10.12 -15.09 -0.27
N ILE A 72 9.60 -13.99 0.32
CA ILE A 72 10.08 -12.63 0.03
C ILE A 72 11.57 -12.52 0.35
N ARG A 73 12.00 -12.91 1.56
CA ARG A 73 13.41 -12.87 1.95
C ARG A 73 14.28 -13.65 0.98
N HIS A 74 13.86 -14.87 0.60
CA HIS A 74 14.60 -15.69 -0.35
C HIS A 74 14.74 -15.01 -1.71
N ALA A 75 13.64 -14.45 -2.23
CA ALA A 75 13.63 -13.77 -3.53
C ALA A 75 14.48 -12.49 -3.52
N LEU A 76 14.36 -11.65 -2.49
CA LEU A 76 15.18 -10.45 -2.32
C LEU A 76 16.67 -10.80 -2.23
N ALA A 77 17.04 -11.88 -1.54
CA ALA A 77 18.44 -12.33 -1.47
C ALA A 77 19.03 -12.76 -2.83
N GLN A 78 18.20 -12.97 -3.87
CA GLN A 78 18.68 -13.26 -5.22
C GLN A 78 18.88 -12.01 -6.08
N THR A 79 18.44 -10.83 -5.64
CA THR A 79 18.60 -9.59 -6.41
C THR A 79 20.05 -9.11 -6.39
N SER A 80 20.44 -8.30 -7.38
CA SER A 80 21.76 -7.67 -7.39
C SER A 80 21.95 -6.77 -6.17
N ALA A 81 20.95 -5.95 -5.84
CA ALA A 81 20.99 -4.99 -4.74
C ALA A 81 21.31 -5.62 -3.37
N VAL A 82 20.93 -6.87 -3.12
CA VAL A 82 21.32 -7.57 -1.88
C VAL A 82 22.70 -8.23 -2.03
N ARG A 83 23.01 -8.78 -3.21
CA ARG A 83 24.29 -9.47 -3.46
C ARG A 83 25.49 -8.54 -3.53
N ASP A 84 25.29 -7.30 -3.97
CA ASP A 84 26.32 -6.25 -4.01
C ASP A 84 26.42 -5.46 -2.69
N GLY A 85 25.52 -5.72 -1.74
CA GLY A 85 25.49 -5.11 -0.41
C GLY A 85 24.75 -3.77 -0.34
N SER A 86 24.10 -3.31 -1.42
CA SER A 86 23.31 -2.07 -1.40
C SER A 86 22.10 -2.15 -0.46
N ILE A 87 21.55 -3.34 -0.27
CA ILE A 87 20.48 -3.66 0.68
C ILE A 87 20.92 -4.81 1.59
N GLU A 88 20.88 -4.59 2.90
CA GLU A 88 21.07 -5.66 3.89
C GLU A 88 19.72 -6.19 4.35
N LEU A 89 19.65 -7.50 4.66
CA LEU A 89 18.44 -8.19 5.06
C LEU A 89 18.60 -8.85 6.43
N GLU A 90 17.72 -8.53 7.37
CA GLU A 90 17.62 -9.17 8.68
C GLU A 90 16.18 -9.61 8.96
N THR A 91 15.98 -10.84 9.45
CA THR A 91 14.65 -11.28 9.88
C THR A 91 14.45 -10.90 11.34
N ILE A 92 13.34 -10.23 11.64
CA ILE A 92 12.90 -9.96 13.01
C ILE A 92 11.88 -11.04 13.39
N GLU A 93 12.25 -11.87 14.35
CA GLU A 93 11.38 -12.89 14.92
C GLU A 93 10.54 -12.32 16.08
N GLY A 94 9.36 -12.91 16.32
CA GLY A 94 8.48 -12.50 17.40
C GLY A 94 7.02 -12.84 17.16
N ALA A 95 6.13 -12.22 17.95
CA ALA A 95 4.69 -12.34 17.75
C ALA A 95 4.23 -11.72 16.43
N GLU A 96 4.93 -10.68 15.97
CA GLU A 96 4.71 -9.98 14.71
C GLU A 96 6.00 -10.05 13.87
N PRO A 97 6.21 -11.15 13.11
CA PRO A 97 7.43 -11.34 12.34
C PRO A 97 7.51 -10.36 11.16
N SER A 98 8.70 -9.79 10.93
CA SER A 98 8.96 -8.87 9.83
C SER A 98 10.36 -9.05 9.27
N LEU A 99 10.60 -8.50 8.08
CA LEU A 99 11.89 -8.47 7.42
C LEU A 99 12.39 -7.03 7.44
N HIS A 100 13.52 -6.79 8.08
CA HIS A 100 14.20 -5.51 8.12
C HIS A 100 15.20 -5.41 6.98
N LEU A 101 15.13 -4.30 6.27
CA LEU A 101 15.98 -3.91 5.16
C LEU A 101 16.77 -2.67 5.58
N VAL A 102 18.08 -2.68 5.35
CA VAL A 102 18.91 -1.47 5.46
C VAL A 102 19.34 -1.05 4.07
N MET A 103 18.83 0.09 3.59
CA MET A 103 19.13 0.62 2.26
C MET A 103 20.32 1.58 2.31
N ARG A 104 21.51 1.08 1.96
CA ARG A 104 22.77 1.83 2.11
C ARG A 104 22.84 3.08 1.25
N GLU A 105 22.34 3.00 0.01
CA GLU A 105 22.33 4.14 -0.92
C GLU A 105 21.38 5.26 -0.49
N TYR A 106 20.45 4.97 0.43
CA TYR A 106 19.46 5.91 0.98
C TYR A 106 19.86 6.39 2.38
N GLY A 107 21.16 6.43 2.69
CA GLY A 107 21.65 6.89 4.00
C GLY A 107 21.37 5.90 5.13
N GLU A 108 21.50 4.60 4.84
CA GLU A 108 21.18 3.50 5.78
C GLU A 108 19.72 3.51 6.25
N LEU A 109 18.80 3.95 5.39
CA LEU A 109 17.37 3.96 5.69
C LEU A 109 16.87 2.56 6.05
N SER A 110 16.16 2.48 7.17
CA SER A 110 15.50 1.25 7.62
C SER A 110 14.09 1.11 7.04
N ILE A 111 13.86 -0.01 6.36
CA ILE A 111 12.54 -0.41 5.84
C ILE A 111 12.15 -1.75 6.45
N PHE A 112 10.88 -1.92 6.76
CA PHE A 112 10.29 -3.13 7.32
C PHE A 112 9.24 -3.69 6.38
N ILE A 113 9.30 -5.00 6.14
CA ILE A 113 8.31 -5.72 5.34
C ILE A 113 7.57 -6.69 6.26
N ALA A 114 6.24 -6.62 6.26
CA ALA A 114 5.38 -7.56 6.95
C ALA A 114 4.36 -8.15 5.98
N VAL A 115 3.93 -9.38 6.22
CA VAL A 115 2.90 -10.06 5.43
C VAL A 115 1.74 -10.43 6.33
N GLY A 116 0.54 -9.97 6.00
CA GLY A 116 -0.69 -10.23 6.75
C GLY A 116 -1.85 -10.53 5.81
N GLY A 117 -2.40 -11.74 5.89
CA GLY A 117 -3.49 -12.17 5.00
C GLY A 117 -3.06 -12.13 3.52
N GLU A 118 -3.77 -11.32 2.73
CA GLU A 118 -3.49 -11.12 1.30
C GLU A 118 -2.66 -9.85 1.00
N GLN A 119 -2.11 -9.21 2.03
CA GLN A 119 -1.39 -7.95 1.90
C GLN A 119 0.07 -8.06 2.36
N ILE A 120 0.95 -7.40 1.61
CA ILE A 120 2.31 -7.07 1.99
C ILE A 120 2.32 -5.59 2.38
N ILE A 121 2.86 -5.28 3.55
CA ILE A 121 3.13 -3.90 3.98
C ILE A 121 4.63 -3.67 3.89
N VAL A 122 5.02 -2.56 3.26
CA VAL A 122 6.40 -2.07 3.23
C VAL A 122 6.39 -0.73 3.94
N GLU A 123 7.19 -0.56 4.99
CA GLU A 123 7.08 0.58 5.89
C GLU A 123 8.44 1.14 6.31
N ALA A 124 8.53 2.45 6.49
CA ALA A 124 9.63 3.15 7.10
C ALA A 124 9.16 4.00 8.29
N PHE A 125 10.00 4.04 9.33
CA PHE A 125 9.84 4.99 10.42
C PHE A 125 10.20 6.41 9.94
N LEU A 126 9.44 7.41 10.37
CA LEU A 126 9.77 8.81 10.13
C LEU A 126 10.30 9.47 11.42
N TRP A 127 9.42 9.73 12.38
CA TRP A 127 9.76 10.36 13.66
C TRP A 127 8.66 10.20 14.70
N PRO A 128 8.95 10.32 16.00
CA PRO A 128 7.95 10.35 17.05
C PRO A 128 6.99 11.53 16.89
N LEU A 129 5.72 11.35 17.27
CA LEU A 129 4.72 12.42 17.25
C LEU A 129 5.16 13.62 18.11
N ALA A 130 5.87 13.33 19.20
CA ALA A 130 6.39 14.34 20.13
C ALA A 130 7.44 15.28 19.52
N GLN A 131 8.02 14.97 18.34
CA GLN A 131 8.96 15.85 17.64
C GLN A 131 8.27 16.86 16.70
N VAL A 132 6.94 16.84 16.62
CA VAL A 132 6.17 17.75 15.78
C VAL A 132 5.63 18.91 16.62
N ARG A 133 6.01 20.15 16.28
CA ARG A 133 5.68 21.38 17.04
C ARG A 133 4.18 21.63 17.18
N ASP A 134 3.44 21.41 16.09
CA ASP A 134 1.98 21.50 16.04
C ASP A 134 1.44 20.30 15.28
N PRO A 135 1.13 19.19 15.98
CA PRO A 135 0.63 17.98 15.34
C PRO A 135 -0.69 18.20 14.57
N ALA A 136 -1.55 19.12 15.02
CA ALA A 136 -2.81 19.38 14.36
C ALA A 136 -2.61 20.06 13.00
N ALA A 137 -1.78 21.12 12.96
CA ALA A 137 -1.44 21.80 11.72
C ALA A 137 -0.64 20.89 10.77
N PHE A 138 0.29 20.11 11.31
CA PHE A 138 1.08 19.16 10.52
C PHE A 138 0.20 18.07 9.90
N ASN A 139 -0.69 17.44 10.68
CA ASN A 139 -1.62 16.42 10.17
C ASN A 139 -2.52 16.98 9.06
N ALA A 140 -3.05 18.20 9.23
CA ALA A 140 -3.83 18.86 8.19
C ALA A 140 -2.99 19.08 6.92
N HIS A 141 -1.72 19.44 7.06
CA HIS A 141 -0.82 19.61 5.93
C HIS A 141 -0.54 18.30 5.21
N VAL A 142 -0.14 17.25 5.93
CA VAL A 142 0.09 15.90 5.38
C VAL A 142 -1.13 15.40 4.59
N LEU A 143 -2.34 15.57 5.13
CA LEU A 143 -3.58 15.19 4.45
C LEU A 143 -3.81 16.01 3.17
N ALA A 144 -3.45 17.30 3.18
CA ALA A 144 -3.58 18.17 2.01
C ALA A 144 -2.53 17.87 0.93
N THR A 145 -1.34 17.41 1.32
CA THR A 145 -0.19 17.15 0.43
C THR A 145 -0.01 15.68 0.05
N HIS A 146 -0.85 14.75 0.52
CA HIS A 146 -0.66 13.30 0.29
C HIS A 146 -0.46 12.90 -1.20
N LYS A 147 -0.99 13.67 -2.16
CA LYS A 147 -0.81 13.40 -3.60
C LYS A 147 0.59 13.70 -4.13
N LEU A 148 1.40 14.43 -3.36
CA LEU A 148 2.78 14.76 -3.71
C LEU A 148 3.75 13.62 -3.40
N LEU A 149 3.30 12.62 -2.62
CA LEU A 149 4.07 11.43 -2.23
C LEU A 149 3.34 10.20 -2.80
N PRO A 150 3.45 9.95 -4.12
CA PRO A 150 2.68 8.90 -4.78
C PRO A 150 3.04 7.53 -4.23
N LEU A 151 2.07 6.62 -4.17
CA LEU A 151 2.27 5.22 -3.75
C LEU A 151 2.77 5.08 -2.30
N SER A 152 2.64 6.11 -1.49
CA SER A 152 2.96 6.04 -0.07
C SER A 152 1.90 6.76 0.76
N THR A 153 1.65 6.22 1.94
CA THR A 153 0.71 6.77 2.91
C THR A 153 1.45 7.06 4.20
N ILE A 154 1.16 8.19 4.83
CA ILE A 154 1.66 8.51 6.17
C ILE A 154 0.60 8.12 7.20
N ALA A 155 1.02 7.40 8.23
CA ALA A 155 0.19 7.02 9.36
C ALA A 155 0.83 7.44 10.68
N ILE A 156 0.02 7.41 11.74
CA ILE A 156 0.49 7.46 13.13
C ILE A 156 0.20 6.10 13.73
N GLN A 157 1.23 5.46 14.29
CA GLN A 157 1.09 4.20 15.00
C GLN A 157 1.96 4.15 16.26
N SER A 158 1.71 3.17 17.12
CA SER A 158 2.46 2.98 18.36
C SER A 158 3.64 2.04 18.12
N ILE A 159 4.86 2.56 18.19
CA ILE A 159 6.09 1.76 18.08
C ILE A 159 6.69 1.65 19.48
N ALA A 160 6.72 0.44 20.03
CA ALA A 160 7.15 0.19 21.41
C ALA A 160 6.48 1.12 22.45
N GLY A 161 5.20 1.47 22.23
CA GLY A 161 4.43 2.37 23.10
C GLY A 161 4.59 3.86 22.80
N VAL A 162 5.40 4.23 21.81
CA VAL A 162 5.62 5.63 21.41
C VAL A 162 4.82 5.94 20.13
N PRO A 163 3.83 6.86 20.19
CA PRO A 163 3.13 7.33 19.01
C PRO A 163 4.12 7.97 18.03
N SER A 164 4.18 7.44 16.83
CA SER A 164 5.19 7.81 15.83
C SER A 164 4.56 7.89 14.44
N TYR A 165 5.06 8.83 13.64
CA TYR A 165 4.76 8.90 12.23
C TYR A 165 5.55 7.83 11.48
N THR A 166 4.87 7.09 10.62
CA THR A 166 5.47 6.16 9.67
C THR A 166 4.96 6.44 8.28
N MET A 167 5.73 6.02 7.29
CA MET A 167 5.33 6.02 5.90
C MET A 167 5.31 4.58 5.41
N PHE A 168 4.24 4.18 4.74
CA PHE A 168 4.10 2.83 4.24
C PHE A 168 3.44 2.78 2.86
N GLY A 169 3.82 1.75 2.13
CA GLY A 169 3.18 1.26 0.92
C GLY A 169 2.56 -0.10 1.15
N SER A 170 1.71 -0.55 0.23
CA SER A 170 1.09 -1.88 0.36
C SER A 170 0.82 -2.55 -0.98
N LEU A 171 1.10 -3.84 -1.04
CA LEU A 171 0.90 -4.66 -2.24
C LEU A 171 0.03 -5.88 -1.94
N ASP A 172 -0.56 -6.45 -3.00
CA ASP A 172 -1.18 -7.79 -2.95
C ASP A 172 -0.09 -8.87 -2.83
N THR A 173 -0.33 -9.95 -2.09
CA THR A 173 0.61 -11.06 -1.93
C THR A 173 0.88 -11.84 -3.23
N HIS A 174 0.11 -11.62 -4.30
CA HIS A 174 0.39 -12.18 -5.63
C HIS A 174 1.10 -11.19 -6.55
N SER A 175 1.55 -10.04 -6.03
CA SER A 175 2.34 -9.07 -6.80
C SER A 175 3.66 -9.68 -7.27
N SER A 176 4.21 -9.19 -8.39
CA SER A 176 5.51 -9.64 -8.86
C SER A 176 6.64 -9.16 -7.93
N LEU A 177 7.80 -9.84 -7.95
CA LEU A 177 9.00 -9.37 -7.25
C LEU A 177 9.41 -7.97 -7.76
N ALA A 178 9.24 -7.69 -9.05
CA ALA A 178 9.54 -6.37 -9.63
C ALA A 178 8.66 -5.27 -9.02
N ASN A 179 7.36 -5.53 -8.82
CA ASN A 179 6.46 -4.57 -8.16
C ASN A 179 6.85 -4.38 -6.69
N LEU A 180 7.24 -5.44 -5.98
CA LEU A 180 7.71 -5.34 -4.60
C LEU A 180 8.99 -4.50 -4.49
N MET A 181 9.97 -4.72 -5.37
CA MET A 181 11.19 -3.90 -5.43
C MET A 181 10.88 -2.43 -5.73
N PHE A 182 10.01 -2.20 -6.71
CA PHE A 182 9.58 -0.86 -7.08
C PHE A 182 8.90 -0.13 -5.90
N GLU A 183 8.07 -0.82 -5.12
CA GLU A 183 7.45 -0.23 -3.92
C GLU A 183 8.50 0.13 -2.86
N ILE A 184 9.48 -0.75 -2.61
CA ILE A 184 10.57 -0.50 -1.65
C ILE A 184 11.37 0.75 -2.04
N GLU A 185 11.77 0.85 -3.31
CA GLU A 185 12.53 1.99 -3.84
C GLU A 185 11.70 3.28 -3.81
N THR A 186 10.45 3.22 -4.27
CA THR A 186 9.54 4.37 -4.26
C THR A 186 9.30 4.87 -2.83
N LEU A 187 9.11 3.97 -1.88
CA LEU A 187 8.95 4.33 -0.47
C LEU A 187 10.22 5.03 0.06
N ALA A 188 11.40 4.51 -0.26
CA ALA A 188 12.67 5.10 0.17
C ALA A 188 12.86 6.54 -0.36
N GLU A 189 12.58 6.77 -1.64
CA GLU A 189 12.59 8.10 -2.24
C GLU A 189 11.58 9.04 -1.57
N ASN A 190 10.36 8.56 -1.34
CA ASN A 190 9.31 9.35 -0.69
C ASN A 190 9.64 9.70 0.76
N VAL A 191 10.32 8.82 1.49
CA VAL A 191 10.77 9.09 2.88
C VAL A 191 11.77 10.24 2.89
N ILE A 192 12.74 10.27 1.98
CA ILE A 192 13.70 11.37 1.86
C ILE A 192 12.96 12.67 1.53
N GLN A 193 12.11 12.65 0.49
CA GLN A 193 11.34 13.82 0.08
C GLN A 193 10.43 14.35 1.20
N ALA A 194 9.77 13.47 1.95
CA ALA A 194 8.92 13.84 3.07
C ALA A 194 9.75 14.42 4.22
N SER A 195 10.91 13.86 4.51
CA SER A 195 11.81 14.36 5.56
C SER A 195 12.24 15.80 5.24
N ASP A 196 12.63 16.09 4.01
CA ASP A 196 13.01 17.44 3.57
C ASP A 196 11.81 18.40 3.57
N ALA A 197 10.67 17.98 3.02
CA ALA A 197 9.47 18.80 2.90
C ALA A 197 8.87 19.16 4.28
N TYR A 198 8.98 18.23 5.24
CA TYR A 198 8.35 18.37 6.56
C TYR A 198 9.32 18.77 7.67
N ALA A 199 10.63 18.81 7.42
CA ALA A 199 11.62 19.34 8.36
C ALA A 199 11.22 20.68 8.99
N PRO A 200 10.63 21.65 8.25
CA PRO A 200 10.18 22.90 8.86
C PRO A 200 9.09 22.77 9.90
N TYR A 201 8.40 21.63 10.05
CA TYR A 201 7.36 21.36 11.05
C TYR A 201 7.92 20.70 12.32
N LEU A 202 9.09 20.09 12.22
CA LEU A 202 9.75 19.40 13.31
C LEU A 202 10.38 20.39 14.28
N ASP A 203 10.50 19.98 15.54
CA ASP A 203 11.42 20.60 16.47
C ASP A 203 12.84 20.52 15.88
N ALA A 204 13.64 21.57 16.07
CA ALA A 204 15.05 21.51 15.69
C ALA A 204 15.72 20.42 16.54
N GLY A 205 15.85 19.23 15.96
CA GLY A 205 16.31 18.06 16.68
C GLY A 205 17.68 18.29 17.28
N THR A 206 17.76 18.15 18.61
CA THR A 206 18.95 17.62 19.25
C THR A 206 19.20 16.26 18.59
N HIS A 207 20.14 16.21 17.64
CA HIS A 207 20.74 14.96 17.21
C HIS A 207 21.39 14.34 18.46
N GLY A 208 20.80 13.26 18.96
CA GLY A 208 21.33 12.44 20.04
C GLY A 208 21.55 11.03 19.53
#